data_AF-A0A348SXZ5-F1
#
_entry.id   AF-A0A348SXZ5-F1
#
_cell.length_a   1.000
_cell.length_b   1.000
_cell.length_c   1.000
_cell.angle_alpha   90.00
_cell.angle_beta   90.00
_cell.angle_gamma   90.00
#
_symmetry.space_group_name_H-M   'P 1'
#
loop_
_entity.id
_entity.type
_entity.pdbx_description
1 polymer ?
#
loop_
_entity_poly.entity_id
_entity_poly.type
_entity_poly.pdbx_seq_one_letter_code
_entity_poly.pdbx_strand_id
1 'polypeptide(L)'
;MDNHLAQGYQLTNEKLTLLHNVTAFHTLEESSYELDRELQRLIGKRAADFYEYAISLQNDCLVCSAYFSRLLEKNHIDFATFDFTDDERLLIEYGRAIARDPKHVPEDLMRLMQQTFTEEQLVVITTMGVFMIANNYFNDILNVDPAPVQE
;
A
#
# COMPACT_ATOMS: atom_id res chain seq x y z
N MET A 1 -3.69 6.31 -20.28
CA MET A 1 -3.18 4.96 -20.65
C MET A 1 -1.76 5.03 -21.20
N ASP A 2 -1.46 5.85 -22.22
CA ASP A 2 -0.11 5.93 -22.80
C ASP A 2 0.96 6.36 -21.78
N ASN A 3 0.66 7.36 -20.94
CA ASN A 3 1.53 7.80 -19.84
C ASN A 3 1.80 6.69 -18.80
N HIS A 4 0.80 5.84 -18.55
CA HIS A 4 0.89 4.74 -17.59
C HIS A 4 1.82 3.63 -18.08
N LEU A 5 1.66 3.24 -19.35
CA LEU A 5 2.53 2.25 -19.99
C LEU A 5 3.96 2.77 -20.16
N ALA A 6 4.12 4.07 -20.48
CA ALA A 6 5.43 4.69 -20.60
C ALA A 6 6.23 4.68 -19.28
N GLN A 7 5.55 4.69 -18.14
CA GLN A 7 6.15 4.56 -16.81
C GLN A 7 6.43 3.09 -16.42
N GLY A 8 6.10 2.13 -17.29
CA GLY A 8 6.33 0.70 -17.05
C GLY A 8 5.30 0.05 -16.13
N TYR A 9 4.21 0.74 -15.81
CA TYR A 9 3.17 0.17 -14.96
C TYR A 9 2.37 -0.90 -15.71
N GLN A 10 2.15 -2.03 -15.03
CA GLN A 10 1.30 -3.09 -15.54
C GLN A 10 -0.17 -2.65 -15.59
N LEU A 11 -0.90 -3.18 -16.57
CA LEU A 11 -2.36 -3.10 -16.65
C LEU A 11 -2.95 -4.34 -15.97
N THR A 12 -3.35 -4.18 -14.72
CA THR A 12 -4.10 -5.18 -13.96
C THR A 12 -5.58 -5.13 -14.35
N ASN A 13 -6.35 -6.16 -13.99
CA ASN A 13 -7.79 -6.17 -14.21
C ASN A 13 -8.49 -4.99 -13.51
N GLU A 14 -8.06 -4.64 -12.29
CA GLU A 14 -8.52 -3.43 -11.59
C GLU A 14 -8.37 -2.17 -12.45
N LYS A 15 -7.19 -1.97 -13.02
CA LYS A 15 -6.91 -0.81 -13.89
C LYS A 15 -7.78 -0.81 -15.13
N LEU A 16 -7.98 -1.98 -15.74
CA LEU A 16 -8.87 -2.13 -16.89
C LEU A 16 -10.33 -1.80 -16.51
N THR A 17 -10.78 -2.23 -15.33
CA THR A 17 -12.11 -1.90 -14.80
C THR A 17 -12.25 -0.40 -14.52
N LEU A 18 -11.26 0.23 -13.88
CA LEU A 18 -11.24 1.68 -13.64
C LEU A 18 -11.25 2.49 -14.94
N LEU A 19 -10.58 2.01 -15.99
CA LEU A 19 -10.51 2.69 -17.29
C LEU A 19 -11.84 2.73 -18.04
N HIS A 20 -12.91 2.07 -17.55
CA HIS A 20 -14.28 2.40 -17.99
C HIS A 20 -14.67 3.85 -17.69
N ASN A 21 -13.95 4.54 -16.78
CA ASN A 21 -14.06 5.98 -16.56
C ASN A 21 -12.68 6.59 -16.21
N VAL A 22 -12.14 7.44 -17.09
CA VAL A 22 -10.81 8.04 -16.91
C VAL A 22 -10.68 8.85 -15.61
N THR A 23 -11.74 9.54 -15.18
CA THR A 23 -11.72 10.28 -13.92
C THR A 23 -11.58 9.33 -12.73
N ALA A 24 -12.33 8.22 -12.70
CA ALA A 24 -12.21 7.21 -11.66
C ALA A 24 -10.79 6.61 -11.62
N PHE A 25 -10.21 6.31 -12.78
CA PHE A 25 -8.83 5.84 -12.89
C PHE A 25 -7.83 6.87 -12.34
N HIS A 26 -7.93 8.15 -12.72
CA HIS A 26 -7.03 9.18 -12.20
C HIS A 26 -7.17 9.35 -10.69
N THR A 27 -8.41 9.35 -10.19
CA THR A 27 -8.70 9.62 -8.78
C THR A 27 -8.26 8.49 -7.86
N LEU A 28 -8.53 7.25 -8.23
CA LEU A 28 -8.29 6.11 -7.34
C LEU A 28 -6.93 5.45 -7.57
N GLU A 29 -6.45 5.41 -8.82
CA GLU A 29 -5.20 4.72 -9.16
C GLU A 29 -4.06 5.68 -9.48
N GLU A 30 -4.19 6.56 -10.47
CA GLU A 30 -3.03 7.37 -10.93
C GLU A 30 -2.50 8.32 -9.85
N SER A 31 -3.41 8.92 -9.06
CA SER A 31 -3.04 9.80 -7.95
C SER A 31 -2.26 9.09 -6.84
N SER A 32 -2.43 7.76 -6.70
CA SER A 32 -1.69 6.97 -5.71
C SER A 32 -0.19 6.90 -6.03
N TYR A 33 0.21 7.05 -7.31
CA TYR A 33 1.61 6.95 -7.70
C TYR A 33 2.44 8.16 -7.27
N GLU A 34 1.84 9.35 -7.32
CA GLU A 34 2.47 10.56 -6.78
C GLU A 34 2.60 10.47 -5.27
N LEU A 35 1.55 9.97 -4.61
CA LEU A 35 1.53 9.80 -3.17
C LEU A 35 2.53 8.75 -2.68
N ASP A 36 2.65 7.61 -3.37
CA ASP A 36 3.65 6.56 -3.09
C ASP A 36 5.07 7.14 -3.20
N ARG A 37 5.37 7.94 -4.23
CA ARG A 37 6.68 8.61 -4.33
C ARG A 37 6.96 9.54 -3.15
N GLU A 38 5.96 10.28 -2.69
CA GLU A 38 6.08 11.12 -1.49
C GLU A 38 6.26 10.28 -0.22
N LEU A 39 5.53 9.17 -0.08
CA LEU A 39 5.70 8.24 1.03
C LEU A 39 7.12 7.69 1.07
N GLN A 40 7.62 7.18 -0.06
CA GLN A 40 8.98 6.66 -0.18
C GLN A 40 10.05 7.73 0.08
N ARG A 41 9.82 8.99 -0.33
CA ARG A 41 10.70 10.12 0.00
C ARG A 41 10.77 10.36 1.51
N LEU A 42 9.65 10.19 2.21
CA LEU A 42 9.50 10.56 3.61
C LEU A 42 9.91 9.48 4.60
N ILE A 43 9.65 8.21 4.31
CA ILE A 43 9.93 7.08 5.22
C ILE A 43 10.88 6.04 4.63
N GLY A 44 11.31 6.23 3.38
CA GLY A 44 12.15 5.28 2.66
C GLY A 44 11.32 4.17 2.01
N LYS A 45 11.80 3.74 0.83
CA LYS A 45 11.12 2.75 0.00
C LYS A 45 10.78 1.45 0.74
N ARG A 46 11.72 0.94 1.53
CA ARG A 46 11.54 -0.33 2.24
C ARG A 46 10.42 -0.27 3.28
N ALA A 47 10.33 0.82 4.05
CA ALA A 47 9.28 1.00 5.04
C ALA A 47 7.91 1.20 4.37
N ALA A 48 7.85 1.97 3.28
CA ALA A 48 6.64 2.14 2.47
C ALA A 48 6.13 0.80 1.92
N ASP A 49 7.00 0.03 1.26
CA ASP A 49 6.69 -1.31 0.73
C ASP A 49 6.08 -2.23 1.80
N PHE A 50 6.64 -2.26 3.02
CA PHE A 50 6.10 -3.09 4.11
C PHE A 50 4.81 -2.57 4.72
N TYR A 51 4.69 -1.26 4.87
CA TYR A 51 3.47 -0.61 5.32
C TYR A 51 2.29 -0.95 4.41
N GLU A 52 2.50 -0.76 3.11
CA GLU A 52 1.49 -1.03 2.09
C GLU A 52 1.11 -2.52 2.09
N TYR A 53 2.12 -3.39 2.13
CA TYR A 53 1.91 -4.82 2.21
C TYR A 53 1.06 -5.23 3.43
N ALA A 54 1.32 -4.64 4.60
CA ALA A 54 0.60 -4.96 5.83
C ALA A 54 -0.90 -4.62 5.73
N ILE A 55 -1.25 -3.54 5.02
CA ILE A 55 -2.64 -3.13 4.78
C ILE A 55 -3.34 -4.12 3.86
N SER A 56 -2.74 -4.46 2.72
CA SER A 56 -3.32 -5.41 1.76
C SER A 56 -3.53 -6.79 2.37
N LEU A 57 -2.58 -7.26 3.19
CA LEU A 57 -2.71 -8.54 3.90
C LEU A 57 -3.83 -8.50 4.94
N GLN A 58 -3.97 -7.39 5.67
CA GLN A 58 -5.01 -7.26 6.69
C GLN A 58 -6.41 -7.18 6.10
N ASN A 59 -6.54 -6.69 4.86
CA ASN A 59 -7.81 -6.62 4.12
C ASN A 59 -8.05 -7.84 3.20
N ASP A 60 -7.42 -8.98 3.51
CA ASP A 60 -7.66 -10.29 2.88
C ASP A 60 -7.44 -10.35 1.36
N CYS A 61 -6.49 -9.58 0.82
CA CYS A 61 -6.12 -9.68 -0.58
C CYS A 61 -5.34 -11.00 -0.84
N LEU A 62 -5.99 -11.92 -1.56
CA LEU A 62 -5.51 -13.28 -1.93
C LEU A 62 -4.12 -13.33 -2.61
N VAL A 63 -3.59 -12.20 -3.07
CA VAL A 63 -2.34 -12.10 -3.85
C VAL A 63 -1.08 -11.88 -2.98
N CYS A 64 -1.23 -11.71 -1.67
CA CYS A 64 -0.19 -11.11 -0.83
C CYS A 64 1.03 -12.02 -0.50
N SER A 65 0.88 -13.33 -0.25
CA SER A 65 2.02 -14.14 0.23
C SER A 65 3.14 -14.33 -0.81
N ALA A 66 2.79 -14.55 -2.09
CA ALA A 66 3.76 -14.62 -3.19
C ALA A 66 4.40 -13.26 -3.48
N TYR A 67 3.64 -12.17 -3.29
CA TYR A 67 4.15 -10.82 -3.44
C TYR A 67 5.15 -10.47 -2.35
N PHE A 68 4.95 -10.89 -1.10
CA PHE A 68 5.87 -10.63 0.01
C PHE A 68 7.25 -11.27 -0.20
N SER A 69 7.29 -12.53 -0.61
CA SER A 69 8.56 -13.19 -0.93
C SER A 69 9.28 -12.46 -2.07
N ARG A 70 8.55 -12.04 -3.11
CA ARG A 70 9.08 -11.23 -4.20
C ARG A 70 9.51 -9.83 -3.76
N LEU A 71 8.83 -9.24 -2.78
CA LEU A 71 9.14 -7.92 -2.23
C LEU A 71 10.46 -7.94 -1.48
N LEU A 72 10.69 -9.01 -0.69
CA LEU A 72 11.96 -9.25 -0.02
C LEU A 72 13.10 -9.48 -1.02
N GLU A 73 12.87 -10.30 -2.06
CA GLU A 73 13.82 -10.52 -3.14
C GLU A 73 14.16 -9.23 -3.91
N LYS A 74 13.15 -8.44 -4.31
CA LYS A 74 13.29 -7.19 -5.05
C LYS A 74 14.04 -6.12 -4.27
N ASN A 75 13.90 -6.11 -2.95
CA ASN A 75 14.63 -5.19 -2.07
C ASN A 75 16.00 -5.74 -1.63
N HIS A 76 16.44 -6.89 -2.19
CA HIS A 76 17.70 -7.55 -1.87
C HIS A 76 17.88 -7.84 -0.37
N ILE A 77 16.78 -8.21 0.29
CA ILE A 77 16.74 -8.48 1.72
C ILE A 77 17.03 -9.96 1.96
N ASP A 78 18.08 -10.24 2.74
CA ASP A 78 18.43 -11.60 3.13
C ASP A 78 17.42 -12.13 4.17
N PHE A 79 16.73 -13.22 3.81
CA PHE A 79 15.78 -13.90 4.67
C PHE A 79 16.40 -14.40 5.99
N ALA A 80 17.70 -14.74 5.99
CA ALA A 80 18.36 -15.32 7.16
C ALA A 80 18.69 -14.29 8.24
N THR A 81 18.79 -13.01 7.88
CA THR A 81 19.18 -11.90 8.77
C THR A 81 18.12 -10.80 8.88
N PHE A 82 16.94 -11.05 8.28
CA PHE A 82 15.85 -10.09 8.24
C PHE A 82 15.30 -9.77 9.63
N ASP A 83 15.28 -8.49 9.94
CA ASP A 83 14.43 -7.94 10.99
C ASP A 83 13.83 -6.61 10.55
N PHE A 84 12.71 -6.24 11.19
CA PHE A 84 12.10 -4.93 11.01
C PHE A 84 12.75 -3.92 11.94
N THR A 85 12.99 -2.70 11.43
CA THR A 85 13.31 -1.57 12.30
C THR A 85 12.11 -1.21 13.18
N ASP A 86 12.34 -0.45 14.25
CA ASP A 86 11.25 0.00 15.13
C ASP A 86 10.19 0.81 14.36
N ASP A 87 10.63 1.68 13.45
CA ASP A 87 9.72 2.45 12.57
C ASP A 87 8.93 1.55 11.62
N GLU A 88 9.56 0.53 11.04
CA GLU A 88 8.88 -0.44 10.17
C GLU A 88 7.81 -1.23 10.95
N ARG A 89 8.13 -1.70 12.17
CA ARG A 89 7.16 -2.39 13.03
C ARG A 89 5.98 -1.48 13.35
N LEU A 90 6.26 -0.24 13.75
CA LEU A 90 5.24 0.75 14.07
C LEU A 90 4.32 1.04 12.89
N LEU A 91 4.89 1.25 11.70
CA LEU A 91 4.12 1.46 10.47
C LEU A 91 3.26 0.23 10.13
N ILE A 92 3.81 -0.98 10.22
CA ILE A 92 3.06 -2.23 9.97
C ILE A 92 1.88 -2.37 10.93
N GLU A 93 2.09 -2.10 12.22
CA GLU A 93 1.03 -2.14 13.24
C GLU A 93 -0.04 -1.08 12.97
N TYR A 94 0.37 0.14 12.62
CA TYR A 94 -0.53 1.22 12.24
C TYR A 94 -1.36 0.87 11.00
N GLY A 95 -0.72 0.36 9.94
CA GLY A 95 -1.37 -0.08 8.70
C GLY A 95 -2.42 -1.16 8.96
N ARG A 96 -2.09 -2.16 9.77
CA ARG A 96 -3.06 -3.20 10.17
C ARG A 96 -4.22 -2.63 10.98
N ALA A 97 -3.95 -1.69 11.89
CA ALA A 97 -4.99 -1.09 12.71
C ALA A 97 -6.02 -0.32 11.86
N ILE A 98 -5.56 0.51 10.92
CA ILE A 98 -6.46 1.28 10.05
C ILE A 98 -7.21 0.39 9.04
N ALA A 99 -6.60 -0.69 8.56
CA ALA A 99 -7.25 -1.63 7.66
C ALA A 99 -8.34 -2.45 8.38
N ARG A 100 -8.10 -2.81 9.64
CA ARG A 100 -9.04 -3.61 10.44
C ARG A 100 -10.23 -2.79 10.92
N ASP A 101 -9.98 -1.64 11.54
CA ASP A 101 -11.02 -0.78 12.09
C ASP A 101 -10.53 0.66 12.19
N PRO A 102 -10.68 1.47 11.12
CA PRO A 102 -10.16 2.83 11.08
C PRO A 102 -10.82 3.76 12.10
N LYS A 103 -11.96 3.36 12.70
CA LYS A 103 -12.65 4.14 13.74
C LYS A 103 -12.09 3.89 15.14
N HIS A 104 -11.31 2.82 15.33
CA HIS A 104 -10.84 2.38 16.63
C HIS A 104 -9.35 2.01 16.61
N VAL A 105 -8.52 2.87 16.00
CA VAL A 105 -7.06 2.76 16.12
C VAL A 105 -6.68 2.93 17.60
N PRO A 106 -5.89 2.02 18.21
CA PRO A 106 -5.48 2.13 19.61
C PRO A 106 -4.81 3.47 19.93
N GLU A 107 -5.19 4.10 21.05
CA GLU A 107 -4.71 5.44 21.42
C GLU A 107 -3.20 5.49 21.68
N ASP A 108 -2.66 4.42 22.26
CA ASP A 108 -1.22 4.24 22.50
C ASP A 108 -0.44 4.14 21.20
N LEU A 109 -0.95 3.38 20.22
CA LEU A 109 -0.39 3.29 18.87
C LEU A 109 -0.41 4.66 18.16
N MET A 110 -1.55 5.35 18.20
CA MET A 110 -1.67 6.69 17.60
C MET A 110 -0.71 7.69 18.26
N ARG A 111 -0.58 7.63 19.59
CA ARG A 111 0.38 8.49 20.33
C ARG A 111 1.82 8.20 19.90
N LEU A 112 2.17 6.92 19.75
CA LEU A 112 3.52 6.54 19.31
C LEU A 112 3.79 7.02 17.87
N MET A 113 2.82 6.86 16.96
CA MET A 113 2.89 7.44 15.61
C MET A 113 3.15 8.95 15.64
N GLN A 114 2.43 9.69 16.49
CA GLN A 114 2.58 11.14 16.66
C GLN A 114 3.90 11.57 17.29
N GLN A 115 4.56 10.68 18.04
CA GLN A 115 5.87 10.94 18.64
C GLN A 115 7.01 10.62 17.68
N THR A 116 6.83 9.61 16.82
CA THR A 116 7.86 9.14 15.88
C THR A 116 7.88 9.93 14.58
N PHE A 117 6.71 10.28 14.04
CA PHE A 117 6.58 10.89 12.71
C PHE A 117 6.11 12.35 12.79
N THR A 118 6.54 13.17 11.83
CA THR A 118 6.07 14.55 11.68
C THR A 118 4.61 14.59 11.22
N GLU A 119 3.96 15.75 11.37
CA GLU A 119 2.59 15.95 10.87
C GLU A 119 2.46 15.67 9.36
N GLU A 120 3.45 16.10 8.56
CA GLU A 120 3.51 15.81 7.12
C GLU A 120 3.57 14.30 6.85
N GLN A 121 4.47 13.60 7.55
CA GLN A 121 4.59 12.15 7.43
C GLN A 121 3.30 11.45 7.80
N LEU A 122 2.66 11.82 8.91
CA LEU A 122 1.40 11.21 9.36
C LEU A 122 0.27 11.39 8.34
N VAL A 123 0.17 12.58 7.74
CA VAL A 123 -0.81 12.86 6.68
C VAL A 123 -0.55 11.98 5.47
N VAL A 124 0.70 11.89 5.00
CA VAL A 124 1.06 11.09 3.81
C VAL A 124 0.88 9.60 4.06
N ILE A 125 1.39 9.07 5.19
CA ILE A 125 1.22 7.67 5.61
C ILE A 125 -0.26 7.32 5.65
N THR A 126 -1.07 8.10 6.37
CA THR A 126 -2.50 7.81 6.54
C THR A 126 -3.26 7.92 5.22
N THR A 127 -2.91 8.90 4.37
CA THR A 127 -3.55 9.06 3.05
C THR A 127 -3.24 7.86 2.16
N MET A 128 -2.00 7.38 2.16
CA MET A 128 -1.65 6.19 1.38
C MET A 128 -2.42 4.96 1.88
N GLY A 129 -2.52 4.77 3.19
CA GLY A 129 -3.31 3.68 3.75
C GLY A 129 -4.79 3.73 3.38
N VAL A 130 -5.39 4.93 3.33
CA VAL A 130 -6.78 5.11 2.88
C VAL A 130 -6.93 4.77 1.39
N PHE A 131 -5.99 5.18 0.54
CA PHE A 131 -5.98 4.84 -0.89
C PHE A 131 -5.97 3.32 -1.09
N MET A 132 -5.11 2.61 -0.36
CA MET A 132 -5.03 1.15 -0.45
C MET A 132 -6.33 0.46 -0.02
N ILE A 133 -6.95 0.91 1.07
CA ILE A 133 -8.24 0.39 1.53
C ILE A 133 -9.32 0.67 0.48
N ALA A 134 -9.30 1.85 -0.15
CA ALA A 134 -10.24 2.21 -1.21
C ALA A 134 -10.09 1.32 -2.46
N ASN A 135 -8.86 1.01 -2.89
CA ASN A 135 -8.60 0.07 -3.99
C ASN A 135 -9.13 -1.33 -3.66
N ASN A 136 -8.86 -1.81 -2.44
CA ASN A 136 -9.36 -3.11 -1.99
C ASN A 136 -10.90 -3.15 -2.02
N TYR A 137 -11.58 -2.14 -1.48
CA TYR A 137 -13.04 -2.06 -1.55
C TYR A 137 -13.57 -1.96 -2.98
N PHE A 138 -12.91 -1.20 -3.86
CA PHE A 138 -13.30 -1.13 -5.26
C PHE A 138 -13.28 -2.51 -5.92
N ASN A 139 -12.19 -3.26 -5.71
CA ASN A 139 -12.04 -4.61 -6.22
C ASN A 139 -13.09 -5.56 -5.66
N ASP A 140 -13.32 -5.55 -4.35
CA ASP A 140 -14.27 -6.44 -3.69
C ASP A 140 -15.72 -6.16 -4.11
N ILE A 141 -16.12 -4.88 -4.13
CA ILE A 141 -17.48 -4.45 -4.48
C ILE A 141 -17.82 -4.82 -5.92
N LEU A 142 -16.84 -4.69 -6.83
CA LEU A 142 -17.03 -5.02 -8.25
C LEU A 142 -16.68 -6.47 -8.60
N ASN A 143 -16.21 -7.28 -7.63
CA ASN A 143 -15.73 -8.64 -7.83
C ASN A 143 -14.68 -8.73 -8.95
N VAL A 144 -13.68 -7.85 -8.91
CA VAL A 144 -12.60 -7.82 -9.90
C VAL A 144 -11.72 -9.06 -9.74
N ASP A 145 -11.59 -9.85 -10.81
CA ASP A 145 -10.69 -11.00 -10.81
C ASP A 145 -9.23 -10.55 -10.69
N PRO A 146 -8.39 -11.19 -9.85
CA PRO A 146 -6.96 -10.90 -9.85
C PRO A 146 -6.36 -11.21 -11.23
N ALA A 147 -5.46 -10.33 -11.70
CA ALA A 147 -4.76 -10.58 -12.94
C ALA A 147 -3.95 -11.90 -12.82
N PRO A 148 -3.89 -12.74 -13.86
CA PRO A 148 -3.08 -13.94 -13.81
C PRO A 148 -1.64 -13.57 -13.48
N VAL A 149 -1.04 -14.31 -12.54
CA VAL A 149 0.37 -14.15 -12.19
C VAL A 149 1.19 -14.50 -13.42
N GLN A 150 1.77 -13.51 -14.08
CA GLN A 150 2.71 -13.76 -15.17
C GLN A 150 4.02 -14.28 -14.57
N GLU A 151 4.49 -15.41 -15.10
CA GLU A 151 5.78 -16.03 -14.77
C GLU A 151 6.98 -15.13 -15.11
#